data_AF-A0A9E7STY1-F1
#
_entry.id   AF-A0A9E7STY1-F1
#
_cell.length_a   1.000
_cell.length_b   1.000
_cell.length_c   1.000
_cell.angle_alpha   90.00
_cell.angle_beta   90.00
_cell.angle_gamma   90.00
#
_symmetry.space_group_name_H-M   'P 1'
#
loop_
_entity.id
_entity.type
_entity.pdbx_description
1 polymer ?
#
loop_
_entity_poly.entity_id
_entity_poly.type
_entity_poly.pdbx_seq_one_letter_code
_entity_poly.pdbx_strand_id
1 'polypeptide(L)'
;MKNKRSLNVDVPEYQLEIYDEEAERMGFGSRAAFIRAMINAGRRDFGLDPQGAGGEDTTLDDLIEQRILTHLDQTGSLPTDEIVDGLTDEVKQSTTAALERLNDAGDIDYSVQDGGFVLSR
;
A
#
# COMPACT_ATOMS: atom_id res chain seq x y z
N MET A 1 -4.93 7.54 19.12
CA MET A 1 -3.54 7.06 19.36
C MET A 1 -3.48 5.59 19.01
N LYS A 2 -2.87 5.23 17.87
CA LYS A 2 -2.66 3.82 17.50
C LYS A 2 -1.54 3.24 18.38
N ASN A 3 -1.86 2.20 19.16
CA ASN A 3 -0.94 1.57 20.10
C ASN A 3 0.14 0.77 19.37
N LYS A 4 1.29 1.40 19.08
CA LYS A 4 2.51 0.68 18.68
C LYS A 4 3.11 0.00 19.91
N ARG A 5 3.44 -1.30 19.80
CA ARG A 5 4.21 -2.03 20.82
C ARG A 5 5.54 -2.47 20.24
N SER A 6 6.62 -2.29 21.00
CA SER A 6 7.97 -2.69 20.61
C SER A 6 8.15 -4.20 20.73
N LEU A 7 8.72 -4.83 19.71
CA LEU A 7 9.20 -6.20 19.74
C LEU A 7 10.72 -6.18 19.86
N ASN A 8 11.26 -6.90 20.84
CA ASN A 8 12.69 -7.15 20.96
C ASN A 8 12.95 -8.59 20.48
N VAL A 9 13.96 -8.76 19.63
CA VAL A 9 14.39 -10.06 19.11
C VAL A 9 15.89 -10.16 19.31
N ASP A 10 16.33 -11.26 19.91
CA ASP A 10 17.75 -11.57 20.06
C ASP A 10 18.25 -12.24 18.78
N VAL A 11 19.29 -11.67 18.19
CA VAL A 11 19.96 -12.20 17.00
C VAL A 11 21.47 -12.18 17.21
N PRO A 12 22.23 -13.14 16.64
CA PRO A 12 23.68 -13.11 16.67
C PRO A 12 24.24 -11.82 16.04
N GLU A 13 25.35 -11.31 16.59
CA GLU A 13 25.97 -10.05 16.18
C GLU A 13 26.32 -10.00 14.68
N TYR A 14 26.84 -11.10 14.11
CA TYR A 14 27.15 -11.16 12.68
C TYR A 14 25.91 -11.01 11.78
N GLN A 15 24.72 -11.37 12.25
CA GLN A 15 23.48 -11.19 11.47
C GLN A 15 23.05 -9.72 11.45
N LEU A 16 23.33 -8.99 12.52
CA LEU A 16 23.02 -7.56 12.61
C LEU A 16 23.83 -6.76 11.59
N GLU A 17 25.11 -7.06 11.45
CA GLU A 17 26.00 -6.43 10.46
C GLU A 17 25.50 -6.69 9.03
N ILE A 18 25.16 -7.94 8.71
CA ILE A 18 24.57 -8.31 7.41
C ILE A 18 23.26 -7.54 7.16
N TYR A 19 22.42 -7.34 8.17
CA TYR A 19 21.17 -6.59 8.01
C TYR A 19 21.38 -5.10 7.81
N ASP A 20 22.39 -4.51 8.43
CA ASP A 20 22.75 -3.11 8.20
C ASP A 20 23.26 -2.91 6.76
N GLU A 21 24.16 -3.78 6.29
CA GLU A 21 24.67 -3.75 4.91
C GLU A 21 23.57 -3.93 3.87
N GLU A 22 22.67 -4.90 4.09
CA GLU A 22 21.56 -5.18 3.17
C GLU A 22 20.50 -4.07 3.19
N ALA A 23 20.26 -3.44 4.34
CA ALA A 23 19.38 -2.29 4.45
C ALA A 23 19.91 -1.13 3.59
N GLU A 24 21.20 -0.82 3.68
CA GLU A 24 21.83 0.21 2.84
C GLU A 24 21.79 -0.17 1.35
N ARG A 25 22.17 -1.41 1.01
CA ARG A 25 22.17 -1.93 -0.37
C ARG A 25 20.80 -1.82 -1.02
N MET A 26 19.73 -2.04 -0.26
CA MET A 26 18.35 -2.00 -0.74
C MET A 26 17.67 -0.63 -0.52
N GLY A 27 18.40 0.37 -0.02
CA GLY A 27 17.90 1.74 0.14
C GLY A 27 16.93 1.95 1.31
N PHE A 28 16.91 1.05 2.29
CA PHE A 28 16.11 1.23 3.50
C PHE A 28 16.74 2.28 4.42
N GLY A 29 15.93 3.20 4.92
CA GLY A 29 16.38 4.24 5.86
C GLY A 29 16.75 3.73 7.26
N SER A 30 16.55 2.43 7.55
CA SER A 30 17.03 1.80 8.78
C SER A 30 16.98 0.27 8.71
N ARG A 31 17.84 -0.41 9.49
CA ARG A 31 17.77 -1.86 9.75
C ARG A 31 16.42 -2.32 10.28
N ALA A 32 15.79 -1.55 11.16
CA ALA A 32 14.46 -1.88 11.66
C ALA A 32 13.41 -1.86 10.53
N ALA A 33 13.54 -0.97 9.55
CA ALA A 33 12.66 -0.95 8.37
C ALA A 33 12.91 -2.17 7.47
N PHE A 34 14.18 -2.53 7.25
CA PHE A 34 14.56 -3.73 6.50
C PHE A 34 14.03 -5.02 7.15
N ILE A 35 14.28 -5.23 8.45
CA ILE A 35 13.83 -6.43 9.18
C ILE A 35 12.31 -6.57 9.13
N ARG A 36 11.56 -5.47 9.31
CA ARG A 36 10.10 -5.48 9.19
C ARG A 36 9.64 -5.88 7.79
N ALA A 37 10.25 -5.32 6.75
CA ALA A 37 9.93 -5.68 5.36
C ALA A 37 10.18 -7.17 5.09
N MET A 38 11.29 -7.73 5.59
CA MET A 38 11.62 -9.15 5.45
C MET A 38 10.65 -10.07 6.19
N ILE A 39 10.25 -9.71 7.42
CA ILE A 39 9.26 -10.47 8.19
C ILE A 39 7.91 -10.49 7.47
N ASN A 40 7.47 -9.35 6.96
CA ASN A 40 6.21 -9.24 6.20
C ASN A 40 6.27 -10.05 4.89
N ALA A 41 7.38 -9.97 4.16
CA ALA A 41 7.59 -10.74 2.93
C ALA A 41 7.63 -12.26 3.15
N GLY A 42 8.21 -12.69 4.28
CA GLY A 42 8.32 -14.10 4.67
C GLY A 42 7.03 -14.72 5.23
N ARG A 43 6.01 -13.90 5.55
CA ARG A 43 4.74 -14.36 6.12
C ARG A 43 3.52 -13.90 5.31
N ARG A 44 3.57 -14.11 3.99
CA ARG A 44 2.44 -13.89 3.08
C ARG A 44 1.16 -14.63 3.48
N ASP A 45 1.27 -15.76 4.17
CA ASP A 45 0.13 -16.56 4.65
C ASP A 45 -0.74 -15.85 5.74
N PHE A 46 -0.25 -14.75 6.33
CA PHE A 46 -1.01 -13.96 7.30
C PHE A 46 -1.78 -12.78 6.69
N GLY A 47 -1.78 -12.63 5.35
CA GLY A 47 -2.52 -11.54 4.69
C GLY A 47 -1.96 -10.14 4.98
N LEU A 48 -0.65 -10.05 5.26
CA LEU A 48 0.06 -8.78 5.37
C LEU A 48 0.48 -8.34 3.96
N ASP A 49 -0.22 -7.34 3.40
CA ASP A 49 -0.05 -6.87 2.02
C ASP A 49 1.37 -6.26 1.80
N PRO A 50 2.11 -6.61 0.72
CA PRO A 50 3.52 -6.23 0.56
C PRO A 50 3.77 -4.86 -0.09
N GLN A 51 2.82 -3.92 -0.06
CA GLN A 51 3.04 -2.57 -0.60
C GLN A 51 3.40 -1.57 0.49
N GLY A 52 4.68 -1.53 0.85
CA GLY A 52 5.24 -0.47 1.68
C GLY A 52 6.51 -0.88 2.41
N ALA A 53 7.67 -0.72 1.79
CA ALA A 53 8.88 -0.36 2.53
C ALA A 53 8.62 1.05 3.14
N GLY A 54 7.87 1.11 4.23
CA GLY A 54 7.34 2.35 4.81
C GLY A 54 5.81 2.36 4.81
N GLY A 55 5.19 1.54 5.65
CA GLY A 55 3.74 1.58 5.85
C GLY A 55 3.41 1.11 7.26
N GLU A 56 2.95 2.03 8.10
CA GLU A 56 1.98 1.67 9.12
C GLU A 56 0.84 0.91 8.44
N ASP A 57 0.22 0.01 9.18
CA ASP A 57 -1.07 -0.63 8.88
C ASP A 57 -2.09 0.48 8.57
N THR A 58 -2.12 0.90 7.31
CA THR A 58 -2.89 2.04 6.82
C THR A 58 -4.18 1.44 6.30
N THR A 59 -5.23 1.55 7.11
CA THR A 59 -6.55 1.09 6.71
C THR A 59 -7.07 1.95 5.58
N LEU A 60 -8.13 1.48 4.90
CA LEU A 60 -8.84 2.31 3.93
C LEU A 60 -9.29 3.64 4.55
N ASP A 61 -9.71 3.62 5.83
CA ASP A 61 -10.10 4.82 6.56
C ASP A 61 -8.93 5.81 6.69
N ASP A 62 -7.72 5.33 6.99
CA ASP A 62 -6.54 6.20 7.08
C ASP A 62 -6.15 6.82 5.73
N LEU A 63 -6.26 6.05 4.63
CA LEU A 63 -6.02 6.58 3.28
C LEU A 63 -7.05 7.66 2.93
N ILE A 64 -8.31 7.44 3.29
CA ILE A 64 -9.38 8.42 3.09
C ILE A 64 -9.10 9.69 3.92
N GLU A 65 -8.75 9.56 5.19
CA GLU A 65 -8.39 10.70 6.06
C GLU A 65 -7.23 11.52 5.47
N GLN A 66 -6.14 10.86 5.06
CA GLN A 66 -5.01 11.53 4.42
C GLN A 66 -5.41 12.25 3.13
N ARG A 67 -6.32 11.66 2.36
CA ARG A 67 -6.76 12.26 1.09
C ARG A 67 -7.68 13.46 1.29
N ILE A 68 -8.57 13.40 2.28
CA ILE A 68 -9.39 14.56 2.70
C ILE A 68 -8.47 15.74 3.09
N LEU A 69 -7.45 15.50 3.92
CA LEU A 69 -6.50 16.53 4.32
C LEU A 69 -5.75 17.13 3.11
N THR A 70 -5.38 16.29 2.15
CA THR A 70 -4.71 16.74 0.92
C THR A 70 -5.62 17.66 0.09
N HIS A 71 -6.90 17.31 -0.07
CA HIS A 71 -7.86 18.15 -0.79
C HIS A 71 -8.05 19.51 -0.12
N LEU A 72 -8.22 19.53 1.20
CA LEU A 72 -8.40 20.75 1.98
C LEU A 72 -7.14 21.62 1.98
N ASP A 73 -5.94 21.05 1.99
CA ASP A 73 -4.69 21.82 1.88
C ASP A 73 -4.58 22.57 0.53
N GLN A 74 -5.06 21.96 -0.56
CA GLN A 74 -5.00 22.53 -1.90
C GLN A 74 -6.07 23.58 -2.20
N THR A 75 -7.28 23.39 -1.66
CA THR A 75 -8.47 24.21 -1.98
C THR A 75 -8.95 25.07 -0.82
N GLY A 76 -8.40 24.87 0.38
CA GLY A 76 -8.78 25.55 1.60
C GLY A 76 -10.04 24.93 2.21
N SER A 77 -11.21 25.48 1.90
CA SER A 77 -12.48 25.05 2.46
C SER A 77 -13.40 24.54 1.36
N LEU A 78 -13.84 23.29 1.49
CA LEU A 78 -14.82 22.68 0.60
C LEU A 78 -16.07 22.26 1.38
N PRO A 79 -17.26 22.32 0.77
CA PRO A 79 -18.45 21.63 1.26
C PRO A 79 -18.19 20.13 1.36
N THR A 80 -18.82 19.46 2.33
CA THR A 80 -18.67 18.01 2.54
C THR A 80 -18.95 17.20 1.28
N ASP A 81 -20.01 17.55 0.54
CA ASP A 81 -20.40 16.83 -0.66
C ASP A 81 -19.33 16.91 -1.77
N GLU A 82 -18.68 18.07 -1.92
CA GLU A 82 -17.60 18.24 -2.90
C GLU A 82 -16.35 17.42 -2.55
N ILE A 83 -16.08 17.20 -1.26
CA ILE A 83 -14.98 16.33 -0.81
C ILE A 83 -15.30 14.87 -1.16
N VAL A 84 -16.52 14.42 -0.88
CA VAL A 84 -16.96 13.05 -1.17
C VAL A 84 -16.94 12.79 -2.69
N ASP A 85 -17.43 13.73 -3.48
CA ASP A 85 -17.45 13.61 -4.94
C ASP A 85 -16.03 13.55 -5.50
N GLY A 86 -15.13 14.43 -5.05
CA GLY A 86 -13.72 14.43 -5.46
C GLY A 86 -13.00 13.11 -5.17
N LEU A 87 -13.18 12.58 -3.96
CA LEU A 87 -12.62 11.27 -3.57
C LEU A 87 -13.21 10.12 -4.39
N THR A 88 -14.53 10.16 -4.61
CA THR A 88 -15.22 9.14 -5.40
C THR A 88 -14.72 9.11 -6.83
N ASP A 89 -14.51 10.28 -7.44
CA ASP A 89 -14.01 10.40 -8.81
C ASP A 89 -12.55 9.95 -8.93
N GLU A 90 -11.73 10.21 -7.93
CA GLU A 90 -10.38 9.66 -7.88
C GLU A 90 -10.37 8.13 -7.76
N VAL A 91 -11.19 7.55 -6.88
CA VAL A 91 -11.29 6.10 -6.73
C VAL A 91 -11.79 5.46 -8.03
N LYS A 92 -12.76 6.07 -8.72
CA LYS A 92 -13.20 5.63 -10.05
C LYS A 92 -12.03 5.65 -11.04
N GLN A 93 -11.30 6.75 -11.13
CA GLN A 93 -10.17 6.87 -12.05
C GLN A 93 -9.07 5.85 -11.76
N SER A 94 -8.72 5.67 -10.48
CA SER A 94 -7.75 4.67 -10.03
C SER A 94 -8.20 3.24 -10.39
N THR A 95 -9.48 2.94 -10.20
CA THR A 95 -10.06 1.64 -10.54
C THR A 95 -10.02 1.39 -12.06
N THR A 96 -10.42 2.37 -12.87
CA THR A 96 -10.33 2.28 -14.34
C THR A 96 -8.89 2.04 -14.80
N ALA A 97 -7.93 2.80 -14.28
CA ALA A 97 -6.52 2.63 -14.61
C ALA A 97 -5.95 1.27 -14.14
N ALA A 98 -6.46 0.72 -13.04
CA ALA A 98 -6.09 -0.62 -12.60
C ALA A 98 -6.64 -1.71 -13.55
N LEU A 99 -7.89 -1.59 -13.98
CA LEU A 99 -8.49 -2.51 -14.94
C LEU A 99 -7.75 -2.49 -16.28
N GLU A 100 -7.42 -1.31 -16.81
CA GLU A 100 -6.63 -1.18 -18.04
C GLU A 100 -5.27 -1.86 -17.91
N ARG A 101 -4.54 -1.62 -16.80
CA ARG A 101 -3.24 -2.26 -16.57
C ARG A 101 -3.33 -3.80 -16.49
N LEU A 102 -4.35 -4.33 -15.82
CA LEU A 102 -4.55 -5.78 -15.72
C LEU A 102 -4.91 -6.39 -17.08
N ASN A 103 -5.71 -5.68 -17.88
CA ASN A 103 -6.06 -6.11 -19.22
C ASN A 103 -4.86 -6.07 -20.17
N ASP A 104 -4.05 -5.00 -20.11
CA ASP A 104 -2.81 -4.87 -20.89
C ASP A 104 -1.76 -5.92 -20.50
N ALA A 105 -1.74 -6.33 -19.22
CA ALA A 105 -0.89 -7.42 -18.72
C ALA A 105 -1.40 -8.81 -19.16
N GLY A 106 -2.63 -8.91 -19.68
CA GLY A 106 -3.26 -10.17 -20.05
C GLY A 106 -3.70 -11.02 -18.86
N ASP A 107 -3.96 -10.38 -17.71
CA ASP A 107 -4.49 -11.06 -16.52
C ASP A 107 -6.03 -11.13 -16.55
N ILE A 108 -6.67 -10.17 -17.23
CA ILE A 108 -8.12 -10.10 -17.44
C ILE A 108 -8.46 -9.75 -18.89
N ASP A 109 -9.63 -10.19 -19.35
CA ASP A 109 -10.20 -9.88 -20.66
C ASP A 109 -11.64 -9.35 -20.52
N TYR A 110 -12.08 -8.51 -21.45
CA TYR A 110 -13.48 -8.07 -21.49
C TYR A 110 -14.37 -9.10 -22.22
N SER A 111 -15.25 -9.76 -21.47
CA SER A 111 -16.29 -10.63 -22.01
C SER A 111 -17.49 -9.80 -22.46
N VAL A 112 -17.72 -9.72 -23.77
CA VAL A 112 -18.93 -9.10 -24.34
C VAL A 112 -20.19 -9.88 -23.96
N GLN A 113 -20.08 -11.21 -23.81
CA GLN A 113 -21.20 -12.06 -23.44
C GLN A 113 -21.66 -11.81 -22.00
N ASP A 114 -20.71 -11.63 -21.08
CA ASP A 114 -21.00 -11.39 -19.66
C ASP A 114 -21.11 -9.90 -19.32
N GLY A 115 -20.77 -9.02 -20.28
CA GLY A 115 -20.82 -7.57 -20.12
C GLY A 115 -19.82 -7.03 -19.10
N GLY A 116 -18.66 -7.66 -18.96
CA GLY A 116 -17.67 -7.29 -17.94
C GLY A 116 -16.32 -7.97 -18.10
N PHE A 117 -15.39 -7.67 -17.19
CA PHE A 117 -14.07 -8.28 -17.16
C PHE A 117 -14.10 -9.67 -16.52
N VAL A 118 -13.40 -10.62 -17.15
CA VAL A 118 -13.18 -11.98 -16.67
C VAL A 118 -11.68 -12.25 -16.59
N LEU A 119 -11.25 -13.24 -15.81
CA LEU A 119 -9.85 -13.65 -15.80
C LEU A 119 -9.46 -14.21 -17.17
N SER A 120 -8.32 -13.75 -17.69
CA SER A 120 -7.70 -14.32 -18.89
C SER A 120 -7.27 -15.75 -18.61
N ARG A 121 -7.41 -16.63 -19.60
CA ARG A 121 -7.16 -18.08 -19.46
C ARG A 121 -5.99 -18.55 -20.30
#